data_AF-A0A535EZT1-F1
#
_entry.id   AF-A0A535EZT1-F1
#
_cell.length_a   1.000
_cell.length_b   1.000
_cell.length_c   1.000
_cell.angle_alpha   90.00
_cell.angle_beta   90.00
_cell.angle_gamma   90.00
#
_symmetry.space_group_name_H-M   'P 1'
#
loop_
_entity.id
_entity.type
_entity.pdbx_description
1 polymer ?
#
loop_
_entity_poly.entity_id
_entity_poly.type
_entity_poly.pdbx_seq_one_letter_code
_entity_poly.pdbx_strand_id
1 'polypeptide(L)'
;MPEYVALDLETTGLDPHHDRVIEVGAVAFTPDRVLGRLERLVDPGRSVPEAVVRLTGIDPATLRGAGGQGPVLAELGELLRGREAIGHGAGLDLEFLASAGIWPVGTEILDTLLIARILLPGSPSHSLSALAVELGLEQPRPHRALDDADATRQLFLRLRELAAGLDEGLKESMLALVAPYGWPLARFFAEALTAAVPAAGPRLRSDRRPPAAARREAVAWDPEWLAGLLLPEGPLAAAFPEYEHRESQLQMLLAVAQILDRGGQLVVEAGTGTGKGIAYLIPALGRARARGEKVIVSTATHTLQEQLLSKDLPFLKEWLPRGRAPEGPLQLPVLEALAPLPGRALQRLRGAALQAQGPALAQ
;
A
#
# COMPACT_ATOMS: atom_id res chain seq x y z
N MET A 1 7.82 29.76 2.06
CA MET A 1 7.29 28.50 2.62
C MET A 1 6.59 27.77 1.50
N PRO A 2 6.66 26.44 1.43
CA PRO A 2 5.94 25.71 0.40
C PRO A 2 4.43 25.92 0.57
N GLU A 3 3.75 26.19 -0.53
CA GLU A 3 2.29 26.29 -0.61
C GLU A 3 1.76 25.07 -1.35
N TYR A 4 0.70 24.50 -0.80
CA TYR A 4 0.07 23.29 -1.30
C TYR A 4 -1.38 23.56 -1.65
N VAL A 5 -1.93 22.72 -2.54
CA VAL A 5 -3.37 22.66 -2.81
C VAL A 5 -3.79 21.20 -2.78
N ALA A 6 -4.60 20.82 -1.79
CA ALA A 6 -5.30 19.54 -1.83
C ALA A 6 -6.56 19.71 -2.68
N LEU A 7 -6.83 18.76 -3.58
CA LEU A 7 -7.97 18.80 -4.48
C LEU A 7 -8.68 17.45 -4.54
N ASP A 8 -9.97 17.51 -4.85
CA ASP A 8 -10.84 16.37 -5.10
C ASP A 8 -11.98 16.81 -6.04
N LEU A 9 -12.43 15.91 -6.92
CA LEU A 9 -13.51 16.13 -7.88
C LEU A 9 -14.59 15.06 -7.73
N GLU A 10 -15.85 15.50 -7.70
CA GLU A 10 -16.97 14.60 -7.91
C GLU A 10 -17.41 14.63 -9.36
N THR A 11 -17.76 13.47 -9.92
CA THR A 11 -18.00 13.30 -11.35
C THR A 11 -19.23 12.45 -11.64
N THR A 12 -19.78 12.55 -12.84
CA THR A 12 -20.90 11.69 -13.27
C THR A 12 -20.49 10.24 -13.52
N GLY A 13 -19.19 9.94 -13.57
CA GLY A 13 -18.64 8.63 -13.90
C GLY A 13 -17.12 8.68 -14.08
N LEU A 14 -16.53 7.58 -14.56
CA LEU A 14 -15.08 7.36 -14.52
C LEU A 14 -14.38 7.63 -15.85
N ASP A 15 -15.06 8.19 -16.85
CA ASP A 15 -14.48 8.46 -18.18
C ASP A 15 -14.42 9.98 -18.47
N PRO A 16 -13.24 10.62 -18.43
CA PRO A 16 -13.05 12.05 -18.70
C PRO A 16 -13.50 12.54 -20.08
N HIS A 17 -13.72 11.67 -21.05
CA HIS A 17 -14.22 12.04 -22.38
C HIS A 17 -15.76 12.06 -22.41
N HIS A 18 -16.41 11.14 -21.72
CA HIS A 18 -17.86 10.99 -21.74
C HIS A 18 -18.54 11.63 -20.53
N ASP A 19 -17.94 11.52 -19.35
CA ASP A 19 -18.43 12.01 -18.07
C ASP A 19 -18.04 13.46 -17.80
N ARG A 20 -18.65 14.03 -16.77
CA ARG A 20 -18.56 15.45 -16.43
C ARG A 20 -18.31 15.61 -14.95
N VAL A 21 -17.56 16.66 -14.61
CA VAL A 21 -17.39 17.09 -13.21
C VAL A 21 -18.72 17.67 -12.74
N ILE A 22 -19.12 17.34 -11.51
CA ILE A 22 -20.32 17.85 -10.83
C ILE A 22 -20.00 18.65 -9.57
N GLU A 23 -18.82 18.45 -8.98
CA GLU A 23 -18.32 19.27 -7.87
C GLU A 23 -16.80 19.40 -7.94
N VAL A 24 -16.29 20.57 -7.57
CA VAL A 24 -14.87 20.84 -7.39
C VAL A 24 -14.61 21.26 -5.95
N GLY A 25 -13.70 20.54 -5.29
CA GLY A 25 -13.21 20.84 -3.96
C GLY A 25 -11.72 21.10 -3.99
N ALA A 26 -11.28 22.20 -3.38
CA ALA A 26 -9.86 22.42 -3.15
C ALA A 26 -9.58 23.25 -1.90
N VAL A 27 -8.46 22.95 -1.25
CA VAL A 27 -7.96 23.68 -0.08
C VAL A 27 -6.52 24.10 -0.36
N ALA A 28 -6.27 25.40 -0.43
CA ALA A 28 -4.92 25.95 -0.50
C ALA A 28 -4.39 26.18 0.92
N PHE A 29 -3.16 25.78 1.19
CA PHE A 29 -2.60 25.82 2.55
C PHE A 29 -1.08 25.91 2.59
N THR A 30 -0.56 26.35 3.74
CA THR A 30 0.80 26.05 4.21
C THR A 30 0.70 25.05 5.37
N PRO A 31 1.82 24.45 5.84
CA PRO A 31 1.78 23.57 7.00
C PRO A 31 1.11 24.18 8.24
N ASP A 32 1.15 25.51 8.37
CA ASP A 32 0.67 26.22 9.55
C ASP A 32 -0.76 26.75 9.43
N ARG A 33 -1.29 26.93 8.21
CA ARG A 33 -2.60 27.56 8.00
C ARG A 33 -3.25 27.25 6.66
N VAL A 34 -4.57 27.33 6.63
CA VAL A 34 -5.35 27.39 5.39
C VAL A 34 -5.27 28.79 4.79
N LEU A 35 -4.97 28.87 3.49
CA LEU A 35 -4.90 30.10 2.70
C LEU A 35 -6.22 30.40 1.99
N GLY A 36 -6.97 29.37 1.61
CA GLY A 36 -8.25 29.51 0.91
C GLY A 36 -8.94 28.18 0.66
N ARG A 37 -10.23 28.25 0.33
CA ARG A 37 -11.06 27.10 -0.02
C ARG A 37 -11.85 27.38 -1.28
N LEU A 38 -12.02 26.37 -2.11
CA LEU A 38 -12.86 26.37 -3.29
C LEU A 38 -13.88 25.22 -3.16
N GLU A 39 -15.16 25.54 -3.13
CA GLU A 39 -16.27 24.59 -3.24
C GLU A 39 -17.19 25.13 -4.33
N ARG A 40 -17.35 24.37 -5.42
CA ARG A 40 -18.18 24.75 -6.56
C ARG A 40 -18.93 23.55 -7.08
N LEU A 41 -20.26 23.66 -7.16
CA LEU A 41 -21.06 22.77 -7.98
C LEU A 41 -20.90 23.14 -9.45
N VAL A 42 -20.94 22.12 -10.30
CA VAL A 42 -20.82 22.23 -11.75
C VAL A 42 -22.08 21.67 -12.39
N ASP A 43 -22.70 22.43 -13.30
CA ASP A 43 -23.78 21.89 -14.12
C ASP A 43 -23.18 20.93 -15.17
N PRO A 44 -23.44 19.61 -15.10
CA PRO A 44 -22.86 18.66 -16.04
C PRO A 44 -23.56 18.70 -17.41
N GLY A 45 -24.68 19.42 -17.55
CA GLY A 45 -25.49 19.46 -18.78
C GLY A 45 -26.11 18.11 -19.15
N ARG A 46 -26.12 17.15 -18.22
CA ARG A 46 -26.65 15.78 -18.39
C ARG A 46 -27.23 15.23 -17.08
N SER A 47 -27.93 14.11 -17.16
CA SER A 47 -28.38 13.40 -15.96
C SER A 47 -27.19 12.81 -15.21
N VAL A 48 -27.25 12.90 -13.87
CA VAL A 48 -26.30 12.25 -12.96
C VAL A 48 -26.82 10.85 -12.63
N PRO A 49 -26.01 9.79 -12.75
CA PRO A 49 -26.43 8.45 -12.38
C PRO A 49 -26.84 8.35 -10.91
N GLU A 50 -27.88 7.57 -10.62
CA GLU A 50 -28.41 7.43 -9.25
C GLU A 50 -27.36 6.90 -8.25
N ALA A 51 -26.43 6.07 -8.71
CA ALA A 51 -25.32 5.59 -7.89
C ALA A 51 -24.41 6.73 -7.41
N VAL A 52 -24.12 7.70 -8.28
CA VAL A 52 -23.34 8.90 -7.93
C VAL A 52 -24.13 9.78 -6.97
N VAL A 53 -25.43 10.01 -7.21
CA VAL A 53 -26.28 10.80 -6.30
C VAL A 53 -26.33 10.19 -4.91
N ARG A 54 -26.43 8.86 -4.80
CA ARG A 54 -26.40 8.16 -3.49
C ARG A 54 -25.03 8.24 -2.81
N LEU A 55 -23.96 8.25 -3.59
CA LEU A 55 -22.59 8.32 -3.08
C LEU A 55 -22.29 9.71 -2.53
N THR A 56 -22.53 10.75 -3.33
CA THR A 56 -22.12 12.14 -3.02
C THR A 56 -23.17 12.92 -2.25
N GLY A 57 -24.44 12.48 -2.30
CA GLY A 57 -25.56 13.21 -1.72
C GLY A 57 -25.89 14.52 -2.42
N ILE A 58 -25.30 14.80 -3.59
CA ILE A 58 -25.56 16.02 -4.36
C ILE A 58 -26.92 15.92 -5.04
N ASP A 59 -27.84 16.83 -4.73
CA ASP A 59 -29.15 16.91 -5.36
C ASP A 59 -29.00 17.37 -6.83
N PRO A 60 -29.39 16.56 -7.83
CA PRO A 60 -29.33 16.95 -9.24
C PRO A 60 -30.09 18.24 -9.57
N ALA A 61 -31.07 18.64 -8.75
CA ALA A 61 -31.77 19.91 -8.93
C ALA A 61 -30.87 21.12 -8.64
N THR A 62 -29.90 20.99 -7.73
CA THR A 62 -28.94 22.06 -7.38
C THR A 62 -27.82 22.22 -8.41
N LEU A 63 -27.56 21.17 -9.20
CA LEU A 63 -26.60 21.23 -10.29
C LEU A 63 -27.13 22.04 -11.49
N ARG A 64 -28.45 21.99 -11.73
CA ARG A 64 -29.08 22.72 -12.84
C ARG A 64 -28.96 24.24 -12.61
N GLY A 65 -28.26 24.92 -13.51
CA GLY A 65 -28.01 26.36 -13.41
C GLY A 65 -26.81 26.73 -12.54
N ALA A 66 -26.04 25.75 -12.06
CA ALA A 66 -24.71 25.99 -11.51
C ALA A 66 -23.73 26.42 -12.63
N GLY A 67 -22.49 26.77 -12.24
CA GLY A 67 -21.46 27.15 -13.20
C GLY A 67 -21.12 26.03 -14.17
N GLY A 68 -20.79 26.36 -15.42
CA GLY A 68 -20.30 25.36 -16.37
C GLY A 68 -18.90 24.85 -15.99
N GLN A 69 -18.57 23.63 -16.45
CA GLN A 69 -17.30 22.96 -16.12
C GLN A 69 -16.05 23.80 -16.45
N GLY A 70 -16.02 24.45 -17.63
CA GLY A 70 -14.86 25.22 -18.09
C GLY A 70 -14.43 26.33 -17.12
N PRO A 71 -15.32 27.30 -16.79
CA PRO A 71 -15.01 28.36 -15.84
C PRO A 71 -14.59 27.87 -14.45
N VAL A 72 -15.24 26.82 -13.93
CA VAL A 72 -14.94 26.29 -12.59
C VAL A 72 -13.59 25.58 -12.56
N LEU A 73 -13.26 24.78 -13.57
CA LEU A 73 -11.94 24.15 -13.67
C LEU A 73 -10.83 25.16 -13.96
N ALA A 74 -11.13 26.26 -14.66
CA ALA A 74 -10.20 27.37 -14.81
C ALA A 74 -9.91 28.05 -13.46
N GLU A 75 -10.94 28.30 -12.63
CA GLU A 75 -10.78 28.81 -11.25
C GLU A 75 -9.87 27.90 -10.41
N LEU A 76 -10.05 26.57 -10.52
CA LEU A 76 -9.15 25.60 -9.89
C LEU A 76 -7.72 25.68 -10.44
N GLY A 77 -7.56 25.80 -11.76
CA GLY A 77 -6.24 25.97 -12.40
C GLY A 77 -5.47 27.19 -11.90
N GLU A 78 -6.16 28.31 -11.70
CA GLU A 78 -5.58 29.51 -11.07
C GLU A 78 -5.10 29.23 -9.64
N LEU A 79 -5.89 28.47 -8.87
CA LEU A 79 -5.54 28.09 -7.50
C LEU A 79 -4.30 27.18 -7.46
N LEU A 80 -4.20 26.23 -8.40
CA LEU A 80 -3.08 25.29 -8.52
C LEU A 80 -1.77 25.96 -8.97
N ARG A 81 -1.83 27.10 -9.66
CA ARG A 81 -0.63 27.72 -10.24
C ARG A 81 0.41 28.07 -9.18
N GLY A 82 1.63 27.56 -9.38
CA GLY A 82 2.78 27.83 -8.52
C GLY A 82 2.72 27.16 -7.15
N ARG A 83 1.76 26.24 -6.94
CA ARG A 83 1.58 25.46 -5.72
C ARG A 83 1.75 23.98 -6.00
N GLU A 84 2.12 23.23 -4.99
CA GLU A 84 2.22 21.77 -5.11
C GLU A 84 0.85 21.14 -4.91
N ALA A 85 0.36 20.46 -5.95
CA ALA A 85 -0.91 19.75 -5.92
C ALA A 85 -0.81 18.46 -5.11
N ILE A 86 -1.87 18.16 -4.35
CA ILE A 86 -2.00 16.99 -3.50
C ILE A 86 -3.38 16.37 -3.75
N GLY A 87 -3.44 15.04 -3.77
CA GLY A 87 -4.70 14.30 -3.85
C GLY A 87 -4.63 12.99 -3.07
N HIS A 88 -5.71 12.22 -3.11
CA HIS A 88 -5.77 10.90 -2.50
C HIS A 88 -6.32 9.88 -3.51
N GLY A 89 -5.43 9.14 -4.17
CA GLY A 89 -5.81 8.30 -5.30
C GLY A 89 -6.32 9.09 -6.50
N ALA A 90 -5.81 10.31 -6.69
CA ALA A 90 -6.36 11.34 -7.58
C ALA A 90 -6.08 11.12 -9.08
N GLY A 91 -5.82 9.87 -9.50
CA GLY A 91 -5.54 9.57 -10.90
C GLY A 91 -6.67 10.02 -11.82
N LEU A 92 -7.92 9.73 -11.43
CA LEU A 92 -9.10 10.13 -12.19
C LEU A 92 -9.24 11.65 -12.26
N ASP A 93 -9.05 12.36 -11.14
CA ASP A 93 -9.10 13.81 -11.09
C ASP A 93 -8.13 14.45 -12.08
N LEU A 94 -6.90 13.96 -12.11
CA LEU A 94 -5.88 14.43 -13.04
C LEU A 94 -6.25 14.18 -14.50
N GLU A 95 -6.91 13.06 -14.81
CA GLU A 95 -7.39 12.81 -16.17
C GLU A 95 -8.51 13.80 -16.57
N PHE A 96 -9.43 14.13 -15.65
CA PHE A 96 -10.44 15.19 -15.88
C PHE A 96 -9.80 16.56 -16.07
N LEU A 97 -8.81 16.93 -15.25
CA LEU A 97 -8.09 18.20 -15.40
C LEU A 97 -7.27 18.26 -16.69
N ALA A 98 -6.68 17.13 -17.11
CA ALA A 98 -5.94 17.03 -18.35
C ALA A 98 -6.86 17.12 -19.58
N SER A 99 -8.02 16.44 -19.54
CA SER A 99 -9.08 16.54 -20.56
C SER A 99 -9.58 17.98 -20.72
N ALA A 100 -9.64 18.74 -19.62
CA ALA A 100 -10.00 20.16 -19.61
C ALA A 100 -8.86 21.12 -20.01
N GLY A 101 -7.63 20.63 -20.24
CA GLY A 101 -6.47 21.46 -20.57
C GLY A 101 -5.92 22.29 -19.40
N ILE A 102 -6.30 21.95 -18.18
CA ILE A 102 -5.87 22.65 -16.95
C ILE A 102 -4.60 22.03 -16.36
N TRP A 103 -4.42 20.72 -16.57
CA TRP A 103 -3.27 19.98 -16.05
C TRP A 103 -2.49 19.32 -17.19
N PRO A 104 -1.15 19.37 -17.21
CA PRO A 104 -0.39 18.72 -18.27
C PRO A 104 -0.50 17.19 -18.19
N VAL A 105 -0.75 16.55 -19.32
CA VAL A 105 -0.88 15.09 -19.44
C VAL A 105 0.37 14.40 -18.88
N GLY A 106 0.16 13.38 -18.04
CA GLY A 106 1.23 12.58 -17.43
C GLY A 106 2.02 13.29 -16.33
N THR A 107 1.58 14.48 -15.88
CA THR A 107 2.19 15.15 -14.72
C THR A 107 1.57 14.61 -13.43
N GLU A 108 2.39 14.00 -12.59
CA GLU A 108 1.98 13.46 -11.30
C GLU A 108 1.85 14.55 -10.23
N ILE A 109 1.06 14.25 -9.19
CA ILE A 109 0.94 15.06 -7.98
C ILE A 109 1.46 14.32 -6.75
N LEU A 110 1.49 14.98 -5.60
CA LEU A 110 1.69 14.28 -4.33
C LEU A 110 0.43 13.50 -3.97
N ASP A 111 0.46 12.19 -4.22
CA ASP A 111 -0.64 11.30 -3.87
C ASP A 111 -0.48 10.74 -2.44
N THR A 112 -1.37 11.18 -1.55
CA THR A 112 -1.41 10.72 -0.15
C THR A 112 -1.76 9.24 -0.01
N LEU A 113 -2.44 8.61 -0.98
CA LEU A 113 -2.70 7.17 -0.97
C LEU A 113 -1.40 6.38 -1.08
N LEU A 114 -0.51 6.78 -1.98
CA LEU A 114 0.81 6.16 -2.14
C LEU A 114 1.67 6.37 -0.89
N ILE A 115 1.70 7.60 -0.36
CA ILE A 115 2.47 7.93 0.83
C ILE A 115 1.92 7.15 2.06
N ALA A 116 0.60 7.07 2.21
CA ALA A 116 -0.03 6.32 3.29
C ALA A 116 0.27 4.82 3.22
N ARG A 117 0.27 4.21 2.03
CA ARG A 117 0.69 2.80 1.87
C ARG A 117 2.12 2.55 2.32
N ILE A 118 3.01 3.53 2.16
CA ILE A 118 4.41 3.43 2.58
C ILE A 118 4.56 3.65 4.09
N LEU A 119 3.91 4.67 4.65
CA LEU A 119 4.11 5.09 6.04
C LEU A 119 3.16 4.45 7.05
N LEU A 120 1.98 4.02 6.59
CA LEU A 120 0.96 3.34 7.38
C LEU A 120 0.68 1.95 6.81
N PRO A 121 1.70 1.11 6.65
CA PRO A 121 1.55 -0.12 5.91
C PRO A 121 0.64 -1.14 6.62
N GLY A 122 0.49 -1.05 7.94
CA GLY A 122 -0.36 -1.91 8.75
C GLY A 122 -1.82 -1.48 8.84
N SER A 123 -2.22 -0.39 8.19
CA SER A 123 -3.63 0.03 8.16
C SER A 123 -4.46 -0.95 7.33
N PRO A 124 -5.65 -1.35 7.81
CA PRO A 124 -6.49 -2.36 7.14
C PRO A 124 -7.13 -1.86 5.85
N SER A 125 -7.27 -0.54 5.71
CA SER A 125 -7.71 0.15 4.50
C SER A 125 -6.93 1.44 4.39
N HIS A 126 -6.58 1.80 3.16
CA HIS A 126 -5.97 3.10 2.85
C HIS A 126 -6.94 4.05 2.18
N SER A 127 -8.25 3.77 2.18
CA SER A 127 -9.25 4.76 1.73
C SER A 127 -9.24 5.97 2.64
N LEU A 128 -9.50 7.15 2.06
CA LEU A 128 -9.51 8.41 2.80
C LEU A 128 -10.41 8.35 4.03
N SER A 129 -11.64 7.84 3.89
CA SER A 129 -12.57 7.74 5.02
C SER A 129 -12.10 6.79 6.13
N ALA A 130 -11.44 5.67 5.77
CA ALA A 130 -10.91 4.76 6.77
C ALA A 130 -9.74 5.38 7.53
N LEU A 131 -8.82 6.05 6.81
CA LEU A 131 -7.69 6.76 7.41
C LEU A 131 -8.14 7.98 8.22
N ALA A 132 -9.19 8.68 7.79
CA ALA A 132 -9.78 9.78 8.53
C ALA A 132 -10.30 9.31 9.91
N VAL A 133 -11.01 8.18 9.95
CA VAL A 133 -11.45 7.57 11.20
C VAL A 133 -10.27 7.09 12.04
N GLU A 134 -9.31 6.38 11.45
CA GLU A 134 -8.15 5.81 12.15
C GLU A 134 -7.27 6.89 12.80
N LEU A 135 -7.07 8.01 12.11
CA LEU A 135 -6.18 9.10 12.54
C LEU A 135 -6.91 10.26 13.21
N GLY A 136 -8.24 10.22 13.30
CA GLY A 136 -9.06 11.28 13.89
C GLY A 136 -9.08 12.57 13.08
N LEU A 137 -9.12 12.47 11.75
CA LEU A 137 -9.24 13.60 10.82
C LEU A 137 -10.71 14.01 10.65
N GLU A 138 -10.95 15.29 10.42
CA GLU A 138 -12.29 15.81 10.18
C GLU A 138 -12.71 15.58 8.72
N GLN A 139 -13.82 14.86 8.53
CA GLN A 139 -14.47 14.67 7.23
C GLN A 139 -16.01 14.65 7.43
N PRO A 140 -16.66 15.82 7.57
CA PRO A 140 -18.08 15.90 7.95
C PRO A 140 -19.03 15.27 6.94
N ARG A 141 -18.77 15.46 5.64
CA ARG A 141 -19.55 14.90 4.53
C ARG A 141 -18.60 14.11 3.60
N PRO A 142 -18.38 12.81 3.86
CA PRO A 142 -17.62 11.97 2.93
C PRO A 142 -18.24 12.01 1.53
N HIS A 143 -17.42 12.01 0.48
CA HIS A 143 -17.86 12.15 -0.92
C HIS A 143 -18.49 13.52 -1.23
N ARG A 144 -18.00 14.55 -0.52
CA ARG A 144 -18.17 15.95 -0.91
C ARG A 144 -16.78 16.51 -1.15
N ALA A 145 -16.59 17.07 -2.34
CA ALA A 145 -15.25 17.35 -2.83
C ALA A 145 -14.43 18.25 -1.89
N LEU A 146 -15.02 19.29 -1.30
CA LEU A 146 -14.29 20.16 -0.38
C LEU A 146 -13.89 19.45 0.93
N ASP A 147 -14.78 18.62 1.47
CA ASP A 147 -14.53 17.91 2.73
C ASP A 147 -13.46 16.82 2.52
N ASP A 148 -13.47 16.15 1.36
CA ASP A 148 -12.47 15.15 0.96
C ASP A 148 -11.12 15.81 0.65
N ALA A 149 -11.10 16.99 0.02
CA ALA A 149 -9.89 17.79 -0.17
C ALA A 149 -9.30 18.27 1.18
N ASP A 150 -10.13 18.70 2.15
CA ASP A 150 -9.62 19.10 3.47
C ASP A 150 -9.14 17.90 4.29
N ALA A 151 -9.82 16.75 4.23
CA ALA A 151 -9.36 15.52 4.85
C ALA A 151 -8.03 15.05 4.23
N THR A 152 -7.87 15.18 2.91
CA THR A 152 -6.61 14.92 2.19
C THR A 152 -5.48 15.84 2.67
N ARG A 153 -5.75 17.14 2.86
CA ARG A 153 -4.81 18.09 3.48
C ARG A 153 -4.40 17.63 4.89
N GLN A 154 -5.37 17.30 5.73
CA GLN A 154 -5.10 16.86 7.11
C GLN A 154 -4.25 15.57 7.11
N LEU A 155 -4.59 14.61 6.25
CA LEU A 155 -3.85 13.37 6.08
C LEU A 155 -2.41 13.66 5.62
N PHE A 156 -2.21 14.54 4.65
CA PHE A 156 -0.88 14.94 4.20
C PHE A 156 -0.03 15.50 5.34
N LEU A 157 -0.56 16.42 6.15
CA LEU A 157 0.16 16.97 7.30
C LEU A 157 0.50 15.88 8.32
N ARG A 158 -0.42 14.95 8.57
CA ARG A 158 -0.17 13.81 9.46
C ARG A 158 0.92 12.88 8.94
N LEU A 159 0.92 12.59 7.63
CA LEU A 159 1.95 11.78 6.98
C LEU A 159 3.32 12.47 7.03
N ARG A 160 3.38 13.81 6.92
CA ARG A 160 4.62 14.56 7.10
C ARG A 160 5.18 14.43 8.51
N GLU A 161 4.34 14.53 9.54
CA GLU A 161 4.76 14.34 10.92
C GLU A 161 5.34 12.93 11.15
N LEU A 162 4.68 11.91 10.60
CA LEU A 162 5.14 10.53 10.65
C LEU A 162 6.49 10.37 9.94
N ALA A 163 6.63 10.93 8.73
CA ALA A 163 7.87 10.87 7.96
C ALA A 163 9.02 11.59 8.66
N ALA A 164 8.78 12.77 9.24
CA ALA A 164 9.79 13.51 10.01
C ALA A 164 10.25 12.74 11.26
N GLY A 165 9.37 11.93 11.85
CA GLY A 165 9.64 11.07 13.01
C GLY A 165 10.41 9.78 12.71
N LEU A 166 10.71 9.47 11.44
CA LEU A 166 11.50 8.30 11.05
C LEU A 166 12.99 8.46 11.38
N ASP A 167 13.67 7.32 11.56
CA ASP A 167 15.12 7.26 11.67
C ASP A 167 15.79 7.89 10.44
N GLU A 168 16.89 8.62 10.66
CA GLU A 168 17.57 9.38 9.62
C GLU A 168 18.13 8.47 8.52
N GLY A 169 18.73 7.34 8.87
CA GLY A 169 19.23 6.37 7.89
C GLY A 169 18.12 5.71 7.08
N LEU A 170 16.94 5.53 7.69
CA LEU A 170 15.75 5.07 6.96
C LEU A 170 15.26 6.14 5.98
N LYS A 171 15.18 7.42 6.39
CA LYS A 171 14.81 8.54 5.49
C LYS A 171 15.76 8.65 4.30
N GLU A 172 17.07 8.57 4.55
CA GLU A 172 18.10 8.55 3.50
C GLU A 172 17.91 7.39 2.52
N SER A 173 17.67 6.18 3.06
CA SER A 173 17.43 4.99 2.23
C SER A 173 16.16 5.14 1.38
N MET A 174 15.07 5.64 1.96
CA MET A 174 13.82 5.88 1.23
C MET A 174 14.02 6.90 0.11
N LEU A 175 14.69 8.03 0.40
CA LEU A 175 14.99 9.05 -0.59
C LEU A 175 15.89 8.50 -1.72
N ALA A 176 16.94 7.75 -1.38
CA ALA A 176 17.85 7.17 -2.37
C ALA A 176 17.13 6.21 -3.34
N LEU A 177 16.10 5.50 -2.88
CA LEU A 177 15.29 4.63 -3.73
C LEU A 177 14.42 5.40 -4.71
N VAL A 178 13.85 6.54 -4.32
CA VAL A 178 12.88 7.27 -5.17
C VAL A 178 13.52 8.42 -5.98
N ALA A 179 14.65 8.95 -5.54
CA ALA A 179 15.33 10.09 -6.17
C ALA A 179 15.62 9.91 -7.68
N PRO A 180 16.04 8.72 -8.18
CA PRO A 180 16.32 8.54 -9.60
C PRO A 180 15.11 8.71 -10.54
N TYR A 181 13.89 8.59 -10.01
CA TYR A 181 12.67 8.54 -10.81
C TYR A 181 11.99 9.91 -10.98
N GLY A 182 12.45 10.95 -10.29
CA GLY A 182 11.91 12.31 -10.40
C GLY A 182 10.46 12.48 -9.92
N TRP A 183 9.94 11.51 -9.19
CA TRP A 183 8.55 11.50 -8.74
C TRP A 183 8.30 12.53 -7.63
N PRO A 184 7.08 13.10 -7.52
CA PRO A 184 6.71 13.96 -6.40
C PRO A 184 7.01 13.34 -5.03
N LEU A 185 6.90 12.01 -4.92
CA LEU A 185 7.26 11.25 -3.73
C LEU A 185 8.71 11.48 -3.25
N ALA A 186 9.66 11.71 -4.17
CA ALA A 186 11.04 12.03 -3.80
C ALA A 186 11.15 13.38 -3.09
N ARG A 187 10.36 14.38 -3.52
CA ARG A 187 10.28 15.68 -2.84
C ARG A 187 9.73 15.54 -1.43
N PHE A 188 8.67 14.75 -1.26
CA PHE A 188 8.09 14.47 0.05
C PHE A 188 9.14 13.91 1.04
N PHE A 189 9.93 12.90 0.63
CA PHE A 189 10.96 12.32 1.51
C PHE A 189 12.16 13.25 1.71
N ALA A 190 12.53 14.07 0.72
CA ALA A 190 13.55 15.10 0.89
C ALA A 190 13.13 16.17 1.91
N GLU A 191 11.87 16.61 1.89
CA GLU A 191 11.31 17.50 2.91
C GLU A 191 11.32 16.83 4.29
N ALA A 192 10.95 15.56 4.39
CA ALA A 192 10.96 14.83 5.66
C ALA A 192 12.37 14.67 6.26
N LEU A 193 13.40 14.56 5.43
CA LEU A 193 14.79 14.49 5.88
C LEU A 193 15.24 15.80 6.55
N THR A 194 14.84 16.94 5.98
CA THR A 194 15.21 18.28 6.47
C THR A 194 14.26 18.84 7.52
N ALA A 195 13.09 18.23 7.71
CA ALA A 195 12.10 18.64 8.71
C ALA A 195 12.62 18.41 10.14
N ALA A 196 12.28 19.34 11.03
CA ALA A 196 12.53 19.18 12.45
C ALA A 196 11.74 17.97 12.97
N VAL A 197 12.40 17.11 13.76
CA VAL A 197 11.75 15.95 14.39
C VAL A 197 10.75 16.46 15.44
N PRO A 198 9.46 16.10 15.35
CA PRO A 198 8.49 16.49 16.36
C PRO A 198 8.88 15.97 17.76
N ALA A 199 8.85 16.82 18.77
CA ALA A 199 9.19 16.45 20.15
C ALA A 199 8.27 15.34 20.71
N ALA A 200 7.02 15.28 20.23
CA ALA A 200 6.00 14.31 20.60
C ALA A 200 5.27 13.81 19.33
N GLY A 201 5.92 12.95 18.55
CA GLY A 201 5.32 12.27 17.40
C GLY A 201 5.34 10.75 17.56
N PRO A 202 4.46 10.00 16.87
CA PRO A 202 4.58 8.55 16.79
C PRO A 202 5.93 8.23 16.17
N ARG A 203 6.85 7.67 16.96
CA ARG A 203 8.10 7.15 16.42
C ARG A 203 7.78 5.79 15.83
N LEU A 204 7.79 5.70 14.50
CA LEU A 204 7.93 4.43 13.81
C LEU A 204 9.31 3.90 14.18
N ARG A 205 9.36 3.12 15.27
CA ARG A 205 10.59 2.54 15.77
C ARG A 205 11.11 1.57 14.72
N SER A 206 12.23 1.90 14.08
CA SER A 206 13.07 0.92 13.40
C SER A 206 13.84 0.09 14.43
N ASP A 207 13.18 -0.44 15.46
CA ASP A 207 13.79 -1.24 16.55
C ASP A 207 14.40 -2.55 16.06
N ARG A 208 14.46 -2.77 14.74
CA ARG A 208 15.26 -3.82 14.13
C ARG A 208 16.37 -3.18 13.33
N ARG A 209 17.48 -2.86 14.02
CA ARG A 209 18.78 -3.24 13.47
C ARG A 209 18.61 -4.69 13.00
N PRO A 210 18.84 -5.05 11.72
CA PRO A 210 18.81 -6.46 11.35
C PRO A 210 19.70 -7.15 12.38
N PRO A 211 19.19 -8.16 13.13
CA PRO A 211 20.01 -8.84 14.11
C PRO A 211 21.28 -9.21 13.36
N ALA A 212 22.42 -8.69 13.83
CA ALA A 212 23.71 -8.92 13.19
C ALA A 212 23.74 -10.40 12.87
N ALA A 213 23.69 -10.73 11.56
CA ALA A 213 23.28 -12.06 11.12
C ALA A 213 24.07 -13.05 11.95
N ALA A 214 23.39 -13.69 12.91
CA ALA A 214 24.03 -14.71 13.71
C ALA A 214 24.50 -15.68 12.63
N ARG A 215 25.83 -15.85 12.51
CA ARG A 215 26.43 -16.78 11.55
C ARG A 215 25.92 -18.15 11.96
N ARG A 216 24.71 -18.48 11.50
CA ARG A 216 24.18 -19.84 11.48
C ARG A 216 25.07 -20.55 10.48
N GLU A 217 25.47 -21.77 10.82
CA GLU A 217 26.26 -22.62 9.93
C GLU A 217 25.66 -22.54 8.52
N ALA A 218 26.49 -22.17 7.55
CA ALA A 218 26.07 -21.98 6.18
C ALA A 218 25.45 -23.30 5.69
N VAL A 219 24.13 -23.33 5.53
CA VAL A 219 23.47 -24.44 4.87
C VAL A 219 23.87 -24.39 3.41
N ALA A 220 24.28 -25.53 2.84
CA ALA A 220 24.71 -25.61 1.45
C ALA A 220 23.63 -25.04 0.52
N TRP A 221 24.00 -24.06 -0.28
CA TRP A 221 23.20 -23.49 -1.35
C TRP A 221 23.49 -24.30 -2.62
N ASP A 222 22.51 -25.08 -3.05
CA ASP A 222 22.60 -25.95 -4.23
C ASP A 222 21.30 -25.84 -5.04
N PRO A 223 21.29 -25.02 -6.11
CA PRO A 223 20.14 -24.87 -7.01
C PRO A 223 19.67 -26.20 -7.62
N GLU A 224 20.59 -27.10 -7.94
CA GLU A 224 20.28 -28.43 -8.47
C GLU A 224 19.60 -29.31 -7.42
N TRP A 225 20.03 -29.25 -6.16
CA TRP A 225 19.33 -29.92 -5.06
C TRP A 225 17.91 -29.37 -4.84
N LEU A 226 17.74 -28.05 -4.89
CA LEU A 226 16.43 -27.39 -4.76
C LEU A 226 15.49 -27.80 -5.90
N ALA A 227 16.02 -27.89 -7.13
CA ALA A 227 15.32 -28.44 -8.28
C ALA A 227 14.94 -29.90 -8.09
N GLY A 228 15.83 -30.70 -7.50
CA GLY A 228 15.60 -32.10 -7.13
C GLY A 228 14.38 -32.32 -6.23
N LEU A 229 13.96 -31.30 -5.48
CA LEU A 229 12.76 -31.38 -4.65
C LEU A 229 11.45 -31.53 -5.47
N LEU A 230 11.45 -31.02 -6.71
CA LEU A 230 10.29 -31.00 -7.61
C LEU A 230 10.33 -32.08 -8.70
N LEU A 231 11.37 -32.91 -8.75
CA LEU A 231 11.46 -33.97 -9.76
C LEU A 231 10.39 -35.06 -9.53
N PRO A 232 10.04 -35.87 -10.56
CA PRO A 232 9.03 -36.93 -10.44
C PRO A 232 9.33 -37.97 -9.35
N GLU A 233 10.61 -38.20 -9.06
CA GLU A 233 11.08 -39.09 -7.97
C GLU A 233 11.44 -38.30 -6.69
N GLY A 234 11.11 -37.01 -6.67
CA GLY A 234 11.46 -36.08 -5.62
C GLY A 234 10.55 -36.21 -4.39
N PRO A 235 10.97 -35.62 -3.25
CA PRO A 235 10.19 -35.57 -2.02
C PRO A 235 8.76 -35.02 -2.19
N LEU A 236 8.49 -34.21 -3.22
CA LEU A 236 7.15 -33.66 -3.46
C LEU A 236 6.19 -34.70 -4.03
N ALA A 237 6.65 -35.42 -5.05
CA ALA A 237 5.90 -36.50 -5.67
C ALA A 237 5.61 -37.64 -4.67
N ALA A 238 6.57 -37.92 -3.78
CA ALA A 238 6.40 -38.94 -2.73
C ALA A 238 5.35 -38.55 -1.67
N ALA A 239 5.22 -37.26 -1.36
CA ALA A 239 4.30 -36.76 -0.33
C ALA A 239 2.88 -36.51 -0.85
N PHE A 240 2.73 -36.21 -2.14
CA PHE A 240 1.46 -35.85 -2.76
C PHE A 240 1.20 -36.71 -3.99
N PRO A 241 0.35 -37.76 -3.89
CA PRO A 241 0.03 -38.65 -5.01
C PRO A 241 -0.57 -37.95 -6.24
N GLU A 242 -1.17 -36.77 -6.05
CA GLU A 242 -1.73 -35.93 -7.11
C GLU A 242 -0.71 -34.92 -7.68
N TYR A 243 0.56 -34.99 -7.24
CA TYR A 243 1.60 -34.12 -7.76
C TYR A 243 1.85 -34.42 -9.24
N GLU A 244 1.78 -33.36 -10.03
CA GLU A 244 2.13 -33.39 -11.44
C GLU A 244 3.44 -32.63 -11.63
N HIS A 245 4.43 -33.33 -12.21
CA HIS A 245 5.69 -32.74 -12.60
C HIS A 245 5.49 -31.73 -13.73
N ARG A 246 6.02 -30.51 -13.53
CA ARG A 246 5.90 -29.41 -14.49
C ARG A 246 7.27 -28.83 -14.82
N GLU A 247 7.71 -29.03 -16.05
CA GLU A 247 9.03 -28.55 -16.52
C GLU A 247 9.17 -27.02 -16.38
N SER A 248 8.11 -26.26 -16.68
CA SER A 248 8.10 -24.81 -16.54
C SER A 248 8.28 -24.34 -15.09
N GLN A 249 7.81 -25.12 -14.11
CA GLN A 249 8.01 -24.87 -12.69
C GLN A 249 9.49 -25.01 -12.30
N LEU A 250 10.14 -26.05 -12.84
CA LEU A 250 11.56 -26.34 -12.62
C LEU A 250 12.47 -25.27 -13.24
N GLN A 251 12.17 -24.88 -14.49
CA GLN A 251 12.90 -23.82 -15.19
C GLN A 251 12.82 -22.49 -14.44
N MET A 252 11.64 -22.12 -13.96
CA MET A 252 11.45 -20.91 -13.16
C MET A 252 12.22 -20.99 -11.85
N LEU A 253 12.19 -22.13 -11.14
CA LEU A 253 12.93 -22.32 -9.89
C LEU A 253 14.43 -22.11 -10.11
N LEU A 254 15.00 -22.75 -11.13
CA LEU A 254 16.42 -22.64 -11.44
C LEU A 254 16.81 -21.21 -11.82
N ALA A 255 15.98 -20.53 -12.63
CA ALA A 255 16.21 -19.13 -12.99
C ALA A 255 16.19 -18.21 -11.76
N VAL A 256 15.20 -18.38 -10.86
CA VAL A 256 15.11 -17.61 -9.61
C VAL A 256 16.30 -17.91 -8.70
N ALA A 257 16.69 -19.18 -8.54
CA ALA A 257 17.86 -19.55 -7.75
C ALA A 257 19.13 -18.87 -8.29
N GLN A 258 19.40 -18.97 -9.58
CA GLN A 258 20.58 -18.35 -10.20
C GLN A 258 20.66 -16.84 -9.94
N ILE A 259 19.54 -16.14 -10.01
CA ILE A 259 19.47 -14.69 -9.80
C ILE A 259 19.61 -14.32 -8.33
N LEU A 260 19.02 -15.10 -7.43
CA LEU A 260 19.26 -14.94 -5.99
C LEU A 260 20.73 -15.16 -5.65
N ASP A 261 21.43 -16.07 -6.35
CA ASP A 261 22.85 -16.32 -6.12
C ASP A 261 23.78 -15.23 -6.65
N ARG A 262 23.66 -14.92 -7.95
CA ARG A 262 24.56 -14.03 -8.69
C ARG A 262 24.18 -12.55 -8.59
N GLY A 263 22.96 -12.25 -8.16
CA GLY A 263 22.36 -10.93 -8.29
C GLY A 263 21.89 -10.66 -9.73
N GLY A 264 21.02 -9.65 -9.89
CA GLY A 264 20.47 -9.25 -11.19
C GLY A 264 18.95 -9.09 -11.16
N GLN A 265 18.37 -8.92 -12.35
CA GLN A 265 16.93 -8.80 -12.55
C GLN A 265 16.46 -9.96 -13.44
N LEU A 266 15.30 -10.52 -13.11
CA LEU A 266 14.67 -11.60 -13.86
C LEU A 266 13.21 -11.26 -14.11
N VAL A 267 12.80 -11.39 -15.37
CA VAL A 267 11.40 -11.35 -15.78
C VAL A 267 11.01 -12.75 -16.22
N VAL A 268 9.91 -13.26 -15.66
CA VAL A 268 9.38 -14.58 -16.00
C VAL A 268 7.94 -14.41 -16.46
N GLU A 269 7.68 -14.80 -17.71
CA GLU A 269 6.32 -15.05 -18.17
C GLU A 269 5.96 -16.52 -17.90
N ALA A 270 4.83 -16.75 -17.24
CA ALA A 270 4.35 -18.09 -17.00
C ALA A 270 2.82 -18.11 -17.12
N GLY A 271 2.24 -19.19 -17.65
CA GLY A 271 0.78 -19.40 -17.72
C GLY A 271 0.17 -19.79 -16.36
N THR A 272 -1.15 -19.66 -16.18
CA THR A 272 -1.81 -20.12 -14.94
C THR A 272 -1.59 -21.62 -14.70
N GLY A 273 -1.63 -22.08 -13.44
CA GLY A 273 -1.43 -23.51 -13.11
C GLY A 273 0.02 -24.03 -13.18
N THR A 274 0.99 -23.21 -13.62
CA THR A 274 2.43 -23.58 -13.71
C THR A 274 3.13 -23.76 -12.35
N GLY A 275 2.44 -23.56 -11.22
CA GLY A 275 3.06 -23.70 -9.89
C GLY A 275 4.06 -22.59 -9.53
N LYS A 276 3.90 -21.39 -10.10
CA LYS A 276 4.81 -20.23 -9.91
C LYS A 276 5.14 -19.93 -8.45
N GLY A 277 4.12 -19.95 -7.58
CA GLY A 277 4.26 -19.66 -6.15
C GLY A 277 5.37 -20.51 -5.53
N ILE A 278 5.25 -21.83 -5.68
CA ILE A 278 6.26 -22.79 -5.22
C ILE A 278 7.60 -22.57 -5.92
N ALA A 279 7.60 -22.31 -7.23
CA ALA A 279 8.81 -22.16 -8.04
C ALA A 279 9.73 -21.03 -7.54
N TYR A 280 9.18 -19.87 -7.16
CA TYR A 280 10.01 -18.80 -6.58
C TYR A 280 10.18 -18.91 -5.06
N LEU A 281 9.22 -19.51 -4.33
CA LEU A 281 9.30 -19.61 -2.88
C LEU A 281 10.36 -20.61 -2.39
N ILE A 282 10.53 -21.75 -3.06
CA ILE A 282 11.57 -22.73 -2.69
C ILE A 282 12.97 -22.11 -2.68
N PRO A 283 13.45 -21.46 -3.78
CA PRO A 283 14.77 -20.84 -3.79
C PRO A 283 14.85 -19.61 -2.88
N ALA A 284 13.75 -18.86 -2.70
CA ALA A 284 13.69 -17.76 -1.71
C ALA A 284 13.90 -18.24 -0.27
N LEU A 285 13.22 -19.33 0.13
CA LEU A 285 13.36 -19.93 1.46
C LEU A 285 14.74 -20.57 1.64
N GLY A 286 15.24 -21.26 0.61
CA GLY A 286 16.59 -21.80 0.57
C GLY A 286 17.63 -20.71 0.80
N ARG A 287 17.47 -19.55 0.14
CA ARG A 287 18.36 -18.40 0.26
C ARG A 287 18.33 -17.80 1.66
N ALA A 288 17.12 -17.54 2.16
CA ALA A 288 16.91 -16.99 3.50
C ALA A 288 17.53 -17.89 4.58
N ARG A 289 17.45 -19.22 4.41
CA ARG A 289 18.07 -20.20 5.33
C ARG A 289 19.59 -20.25 5.20
N ALA A 290 20.11 -20.35 3.97
CA ALA A 290 21.54 -20.53 3.71
C ALA A 290 22.39 -19.34 4.14
N ARG A 291 21.88 -18.11 3.91
CA ARG A 291 22.62 -16.87 4.15
C ARG A 291 22.08 -16.02 5.31
N GLY A 292 20.98 -16.43 5.95
CA GLY A 292 20.31 -15.62 6.96
C GLY A 292 19.74 -14.30 6.41
N GLU A 293 19.57 -14.21 5.10
CA GLU A 293 19.08 -13.03 4.40
C GLU A 293 17.54 -12.96 4.47
N LYS A 294 17.00 -11.75 4.34
CA LYS A 294 15.55 -11.56 4.18
C LYS A 294 15.22 -11.53 2.70
N VAL A 295 14.21 -12.30 2.28
CA VAL A 295 13.65 -12.24 0.94
C VAL A 295 12.27 -11.59 1.02
N ILE A 296 12.02 -10.58 0.18
CA ILE A 296 10.72 -9.92 0.07
C ILE A 296 10.04 -10.44 -1.19
N VAL A 297 8.81 -10.93 -1.03
CA VAL A 297 7.92 -11.28 -2.14
C VAL A 297 6.84 -10.20 -2.21
N SER A 298 6.77 -9.49 -3.33
CA SER A 298 5.73 -8.50 -3.60
C SER A 298 4.74 -9.06 -4.62
N THR A 299 3.44 -8.89 -4.35
CA THR A 299 2.36 -9.35 -5.23
C THR A 299 1.49 -8.18 -5.65
N ALA A 300 0.97 -8.23 -6.88
CA ALA A 300 0.13 -7.16 -7.42
C ALA A 300 -1.25 -7.04 -6.74
N THR A 301 -1.75 -8.10 -6.09
CA THR A 301 -3.10 -8.12 -5.50
C THR A 301 -3.11 -8.77 -4.12
N HIS A 302 -4.09 -8.38 -3.29
CA HIS A 302 -4.34 -8.99 -1.99
C HIS A 302 -4.71 -10.47 -2.10
N THR A 303 -5.48 -10.87 -3.12
CA THR A 303 -5.83 -12.28 -3.33
C THR A 303 -4.60 -13.17 -3.52
N LEU A 304 -3.60 -12.70 -4.29
CA LEU A 304 -2.33 -13.43 -4.46
C LEU A 304 -1.54 -13.48 -3.15
N GLN A 305 -1.53 -12.38 -2.39
CA GLN A 305 -0.89 -12.32 -1.07
C GLN A 305 -1.53 -13.32 -0.09
N GLU A 306 -2.86 -13.36 -0.02
CA GLU A 306 -3.60 -14.29 0.82
C GLU A 306 -3.34 -15.74 0.42
N GLN A 307 -3.29 -16.03 -0.88
CA GLN A 307 -2.94 -17.37 -1.37
C GLN A 307 -1.55 -17.80 -0.88
N LEU A 308 -0.56 -16.91 -0.92
CA LEU A 308 0.78 -17.21 -0.40
C LEU A 308 0.74 -17.52 1.10
N LEU A 309 0.06 -16.67 1.87
CA LEU A 309 0.04 -16.75 3.34
C LEU A 309 -0.80 -17.92 3.88
N SER A 310 -1.93 -18.21 3.24
CA SER A 310 -2.90 -19.20 3.73
C SER A 310 -2.68 -20.60 3.14
N LYS A 311 -2.03 -20.70 1.97
CA LYS A 311 -1.84 -21.96 1.25
C LYS A 311 -0.38 -22.28 1.00
N ASP A 312 0.30 -21.50 0.16
CA ASP A 312 1.60 -21.91 -0.39
C ASP A 312 2.71 -21.99 0.69
N LEU A 313 2.76 -21.02 1.60
CA LEU A 313 3.74 -21.01 2.69
C LEU A 313 3.46 -22.05 3.79
N PRO A 314 2.21 -22.21 4.28
CA PRO A 314 1.86 -23.34 5.15
C PRO A 314 2.23 -24.69 4.53
N PHE A 315 1.91 -24.88 3.25
CA PHE A 315 2.27 -26.09 2.50
C PHE A 315 3.78 -26.31 2.47
N LEU A 316 4.58 -25.30 2.11
CA LEU A 316 6.04 -25.41 2.11
C LEU A 316 6.61 -25.63 3.51
N LYS A 317 5.99 -25.07 4.56
CA LYS A 317 6.43 -25.26 5.95
C LYS A 317 6.24 -26.71 6.41
N GLU A 318 5.15 -27.34 5.98
CA GLU A 318 4.85 -28.74 6.28
C GLU A 318 5.73 -29.69 5.47
N TRP A 319 5.94 -29.36 4.20
CA TRP A 319 6.58 -30.26 3.24
C TRP A 319 8.09 -30.12 3.11
N LEU A 320 8.66 -28.91 3.15
CA LEU A 320 10.09 -28.71 2.91
C LEU A 320 10.87 -29.56 3.93
N PRO A 321 11.66 -30.55 3.48
CA PRO A 321 12.14 -31.60 4.36
C PRO A 321 12.86 -31.02 5.57
N ARG A 322 12.44 -31.44 6.78
CA ARG A 322 13.21 -31.24 8.02
C ARG A 322 14.53 -32.05 8.01
N GLY A 323 14.88 -32.69 6.89
CA GLY A 323 16.00 -33.60 6.74
C GLY A 323 17.27 -32.93 6.22
N ARG A 324 18.30 -32.88 7.09
CA ARG A 324 19.74 -32.63 6.88
C ARG A 324 20.21 -31.22 6.50
N ALA A 325 20.03 -30.29 7.43
CA ALA A 325 21.10 -29.49 8.06
C ALA A 325 20.60 -29.13 9.49
N PRO A 326 21.47 -29.10 10.52
CA PRO A 326 21.17 -29.64 11.86
C PRO A 326 20.01 -28.95 12.59
N GLU A 327 19.23 -29.84 13.21
CA GLU A 327 18.22 -29.73 14.27
C GLU A 327 17.43 -28.43 14.48
N GLY A 328 16.14 -28.50 14.10
CA GLY A 328 15.08 -27.63 14.62
C GLY A 328 13.89 -27.50 13.67
N PRO A 329 12.66 -27.25 14.15
CA PRO A 329 11.56 -26.85 13.27
C PRO A 329 11.98 -25.59 12.50
N LEU A 330 11.62 -25.52 11.21
CA LEU A 330 11.82 -24.34 10.38
C LEU A 330 11.15 -23.14 11.07
N GLN A 331 11.93 -22.35 11.79
CA GLN A 331 11.52 -21.03 12.25
C GLN A 331 11.56 -20.15 11.01
N LEU A 332 10.47 -20.16 10.25
CA LEU A 332 10.22 -19.07 9.31
C LEU A 332 10.33 -17.79 10.14
N PRO A 333 11.28 -16.87 9.88
CA PRO A 333 11.08 -15.52 10.31
C PRO A 333 9.73 -15.14 9.72
N VAL A 334 8.76 -14.94 10.61
CA VAL A 334 7.39 -14.62 10.27
C VAL A 334 7.44 -13.59 9.15
N LEU A 335 6.76 -13.88 8.04
CA LEU A 335 6.29 -12.82 7.17
C LEU A 335 5.54 -11.85 8.08
N GLU A 336 6.21 -10.75 8.41
CA GLU A 336 5.49 -9.50 8.59
C GLU A 336 4.99 -9.13 7.19
N ALA A 337 3.94 -9.84 6.76
CA ALA A 337 2.83 -9.13 6.15
C ALA A 337 2.58 -7.95 7.08
N LEU A 338 2.60 -6.76 6.52
CA LEU A 338 2.07 -5.60 7.20
C LEU A 338 0.66 -6.00 7.64
N ALA A 339 0.51 -6.15 8.96
CA ALA A 339 -0.38 -7.15 9.54
C ALA A 339 -1.86 -6.84 9.29
N PRO A 340 -2.73 -7.85 9.11
CA PRO A 340 -3.99 -7.86 9.85
C PRO A 340 -3.66 -8.16 11.32
N LEU A 341 -4.10 -7.27 12.21
CA LEU A 341 -3.88 -7.32 13.66
C LEU A 341 -4.12 -8.74 14.24
N PRO A 342 -3.24 -9.25 15.13
CA PRO A 342 -3.38 -10.59 15.69
C PRO A 342 -4.56 -10.70 16.67
N GLY A 343 -5.34 -11.77 16.50
CA GLY A 343 -6.45 -12.24 17.36
C GLY A 343 -6.08 -12.64 18.80
N ARG A 344 -4.99 -12.11 19.37
CA ARG A 344 -4.65 -12.25 20.80
C ARG A 344 -5.25 -11.16 21.68
N ALA A 345 -5.84 -10.11 21.11
CA ALA A 345 -6.67 -9.14 21.83
C ALA A 345 -8.08 -9.68 22.15
N LEU A 346 -8.62 -10.61 21.33
CA LEU A 346 -9.97 -11.17 21.49
C LEU A 346 -10.08 -12.26 22.57
N GLN A 347 -9.00 -12.97 22.89
CA GLN A 347 -9.01 -13.96 23.99
C GLN A 347 -8.83 -13.32 25.38
N ARG A 348 -8.17 -12.16 25.48
CA ARG A 348 -8.06 -11.42 26.76
C ARG A 348 -9.33 -10.63 27.09
N LEU A 349 -10.11 -10.22 26.07
CA LEU A 349 -11.41 -9.57 26.28
C LEU A 349 -12.59 -10.54 26.48
N ARG A 350 -12.51 -11.80 26.00
CA ARG A 350 -13.48 -12.85 26.35
C ARG A 350 -13.25 -13.47 27.74
N GLY A 351 -12.01 -13.47 28.24
CA GLY A 351 -11.71 -13.91 29.62
C GLY A 351 -12.07 -12.88 30.70
N ALA A 352 -11.96 -11.58 30.39
CA ALA A 352 -12.26 -10.50 31.33
C ALA A 352 -13.74 -10.08 31.37
N ALA A 353 -14.54 -10.39 30.33
CA ALA A 353 -15.98 -10.13 30.29
C ALA A 353 -16.85 -11.30 30.79
N LEU A 354 -16.26 -12.47 31.10
CA LEU A 354 -16.95 -13.63 31.70
C LEU A 354 -16.58 -13.87 33.17
N GLN A 355 -15.77 -13.00 33.80
CA GLN A 355 -15.42 -13.06 35.23
C GLN A 355 -15.94 -11.87 36.06
N ALA A 356 -16.74 -10.98 35.47
CA ALA A 356 -17.30 -9.80 36.15
C ALA A 356 -18.84 -9.76 36.17
N GLN A 357 -19.49 -10.93 36.31
CA GLN A 357 -20.88 -11.03 36.78
C GLN A 357 -20.97 -12.07 37.91
N GLY A 358 -21.09 -11.59 39.14
CA GLY A 358 -21.87 -12.23 40.20
C GLY A 358 -21.19 -13.30 41.07
N PRO A 359 -21.04 -13.06 42.39
CA PRO A 359 -20.80 -14.10 43.39
C PRO A 359 -22.12 -14.77 43.80
N ALA A 360 -22.04 -16.02 44.27
CA ALA A 360 -22.83 -16.63 45.33
C ALA A 360 -23.19 -18.10 45.07
N LEU A 361 -23.06 -18.87 46.17
CA LEU A 361 -23.62 -20.18 46.51
C LEU A 361 -22.66 -21.35 46.27
N ALA A 362 -22.38 -22.23 47.22
CA ALA A 362 -22.64 -22.31 48.65
C ALA A 362 -21.81 -23.50 49.18
N GLN A 363 -21.46 -23.42 50.48
CA GLN A 363 -20.91 -24.48 51.35
C GLN A 363 -19.41 -24.77 51.26
#